data_AF-A0A498SBH9-F1
#
_entry.id   AF-A0A498SBH9-F1
#
_cell.length_a   1.000
_cell.length_b   1.000
_cell.length_c   1.000
_cell.angle_alpha   90.00
_cell.angle_beta   90.00
_cell.angle_gamma   90.00
#
_symmetry.space_group_name_H-M   'P 1'
#
loop_
_entity.id
_entity.type
_entity.pdbx_description
1 polymer ?
#
loop_
_entity_poly.entity_id
_entity_poly.type
_entity_poly.pdbx_seq_one_letter_code
_entity_poly.pdbx_strand_id
1 'polypeptide(L)'
;MCNSEKELLQSKWALKVVQIYLNDFKDIIHDAGLITYQLSKTLVQSSITKITQLPKNVAESLVQEFKHFFDMGPVPDDFDYSFLMVNHFWDYIIINAKCYGEDFASTYIGHVILSRMATSSMLSFIFLHILLPKLTFLLHQKTSMQTFGLSERRFCALILSFIIGAGTHHLYLKWQQPILPPPPYYSQAVIAFIVEFICPKVGQNRRKFLFYPICSATLLCIAYGLFYQQFDFIYLFSTIVAVGFTFTNLQGLLGKGCYRSNYAIANDHITLPINSMYNQFICTILFGTYVPDRAPHEAIPDALEEQYTMITH
;
A
#
# COMPACT_ATOMS: atom_id res chain seq x y z
N MET A 1 49.68 64.20 -18.34
CA MET A 1 49.38 63.27 -19.47
C MET A 1 49.51 61.78 -19.13
N CYS A 2 50.13 61.36 -18.01
CA CYS A 2 50.42 59.93 -17.76
C CYS A 2 49.31 59.09 -17.07
N ASN A 3 48.27 59.72 -16.48
CA ASN A 3 47.18 58.98 -15.81
C ASN A 3 46.11 58.43 -16.78
N SER A 4 45.84 59.13 -17.88
CA SER A 4 44.77 58.76 -18.81
C SER A 4 45.07 57.48 -19.61
N GLU A 5 46.33 57.24 -20.00
CA GLU A 5 46.71 56.00 -20.70
C GLU A 5 46.68 54.76 -19.79
N LYS A 6 47.06 54.91 -18.51
CA LYS A 6 46.98 53.82 -17.52
C LYS A 6 45.55 53.42 -17.20
N GLU A 7 44.65 54.39 -17.05
CA GLU A 7 43.21 54.14 -16.86
C GLU A 7 42.59 53.48 -18.11
N LEU A 8 43.01 53.88 -19.32
CA LEU A 8 42.52 53.28 -20.57
C LEU A 8 43.03 51.83 -20.76
N LEU A 9 44.26 51.54 -20.34
CA LEU A 9 44.83 50.18 -20.34
C LEU A 9 44.17 49.28 -19.29
N GLN A 10 43.90 49.80 -18.08
CA GLN A 10 43.16 49.08 -17.04
C GLN A 10 41.71 48.80 -17.46
N SER A 11 41.05 49.76 -18.11
CA SER A 11 39.71 49.61 -18.69
C SER A 11 39.66 48.52 -19.77
N LYS A 12 40.64 48.49 -20.69
CA LYS A 12 40.73 47.43 -21.71
C LYS A 12 41.00 46.05 -21.12
N TRP A 13 41.81 45.96 -20.07
CA TRP A 13 42.10 44.69 -19.40
C TRP A 13 40.89 44.19 -18.62
N ALA A 14 40.20 45.07 -17.89
CA ALA A 14 38.95 44.76 -17.21
C ALA A 14 37.86 44.29 -18.19
N LEU A 15 37.72 44.96 -19.34
CA LEU A 15 36.78 44.56 -20.40
C LEU A 15 37.11 43.15 -20.93
N LYS A 16 38.39 42.85 -21.16
CA LYS A 16 38.84 41.54 -21.65
C LYS A 16 38.58 40.42 -20.64
N VAL A 17 38.78 40.69 -19.35
CA VAL A 17 38.46 39.73 -18.26
C VAL A 17 36.95 39.50 -18.17
N VAL A 18 36.14 40.56 -18.20
CA VAL A 18 34.67 40.45 -18.20
C VAL A 18 34.18 39.66 -19.42
N GLN A 19 34.80 39.85 -20.58
CA GLN A 19 34.45 39.13 -21.81
C GLN A 19 34.81 37.64 -21.75
N ILE A 20 35.90 37.27 -21.07
CA ILE A 20 36.24 35.85 -20.80
C ILE A 20 35.19 35.23 -19.87
N TYR A 21 34.87 35.88 -18.75
CA TYR A 21 33.86 35.37 -17.82
C TYR A 21 32.46 35.25 -18.45
N LEU A 22 32.08 36.18 -19.33
CA LEU A 22 30.82 36.10 -20.08
C LEU A 22 30.78 34.92 -21.06
N ASN A 23 31.91 34.61 -21.71
CA ASN A 23 32.01 33.46 -22.60
C ASN A 23 31.97 32.15 -21.80
N ASP A 24 32.72 32.04 -20.69
CA ASP A 24 32.68 30.86 -19.82
C ASP A 24 31.28 30.65 -19.23
N PHE A 25 30.58 31.72 -18.84
CA PHE A 25 29.21 31.65 -18.34
C PHE A 25 28.22 31.19 -19.43
N LYS A 26 28.40 31.64 -20.67
CA LYS A 26 27.61 31.18 -21.82
C LYS A 26 27.82 29.69 -22.08
N ASP A 27 29.05 29.21 -22.00
CA ASP A 27 29.38 27.80 -22.21
C ASP A 27 28.82 26.92 -21.09
N ILE A 28 28.90 27.37 -19.83
CA ILE A 28 28.26 26.69 -18.68
C ILE A 28 26.75 26.60 -18.85
N ILE A 29 26.07 27.66 -19.28
CA ILE A 29 24.62 27.64 -19.52
C ILE A 29 24.28 26.68 -20.66
N HIS A 30 25.06 26.69 -21.73
CA HIS A 30 24.86 25.80 -22.87
C HIS A 30 25.02 24.33 -22.47
N ASP A 31 26.06 24.00 -21.72
CA ASP A 31 26.33 22.64 -21.25
C ASP A 31 25.31 22.17 -20.22
N ALA A 32 24.91 23.03 -19.28
CA ALA A 32 23.83 22.74 -18.35
C ALA A 32 22.49 22.50 -19.09
N GLY A 33 22.22 23.27 -20.14
CA GLY A 33 21.08 23.07 -21.04
C GLY A 33 21.14 21.73 -21.77
N LEU A 34 22.30 21.35 -22.29
CA LEU A 34 22.52 20.08 -22.98
C LEU A 34 22.33 18.89 -22.04
N ILE A 35 22.91 18.95 -20.82
CA ILE A 35 22.76 17.92 -19.80
C ILE A 35 21.28 17.78 -19.39
N THR A 36 20.60 18.90 -19.13
CA THR A 36 19.17 18.89 -18.75
C THR A 36 18.31 18.33 -19.87
N TYR A 37 18.60 18.66 -21.13
CA TYR A 37 17.91 18.12 -22.29
C TYR A 37 18.13 16.61 -22.44
N GLN A 38 19.38 16.14 -22.29
CA GLN A 38 19.70 14.71 -22.34
C GLN A 38 18.98 13.94 -21.22
N LEU A 39 19.03 14.44 -19.99
CA LEU A 39 18.35 13.83 -18.83
C LEU A 39 16.83 13.76 -19.05
N SER A 40 16.24 14.86 -19.55
CA SER A 40 14.82 14.93 -19.89
C SER A 40 14.45 13.96 -21.01
N LYS A 41 15.27 13.88 -22.07
CA LYS A 41 15.07 12.96 -23.19
C LYS A 41 15.14 11.51 -22.74
N THR A 42 16.12 11.14 -21.90
CA THR A 42 16.26 9.78 -21.36
C THR A 42 15.09 9.43 -20.44
N LEU A 43 14.63 10.35 -19.59
CA LEU A 43 13.45 10.16 -18.75
C LEU A 43 12.17 9.96 -19.57
N VAL A 44 11.97 10.79 -20.61
CA VAL A 44 10.81 10.69 -21.51
C VAL A 44 10.87 9.39 -22.31
N GLN A 45 12.02 9.04 -22.88
CA GLN A 45 12.19 7.78 -23.62
C GLN A 45 11.95 6.56 -22.72
N SER A 46 12.55 6.53 -21.51
CA SER A 46 12.32 5.47 -20.54
C SER A 46 10.83 5.35 -20.16
N SER A 47 10.16 6.48 -19.96
CA SER A 47 8.72 6.51 -19.65
C SER A 47 7.87 6.02 -20.82
N ILE A 48 8.17 6.45 -22.06
CA ILE A 48 7.47 6.00 -23.27
C ILE A 48 7.67 4.49 -23.48
N THR A 49 8.88 3.98 -23.30
CA THR A 49 9.16 2.54 -23.41
C THR A 49 8.41 1.75 -22.34
N LYS A 50 8.37 2.24 -21.09
CA LYS A 50 7.57 1.61 -20.03
C LYS A 50 6.07 1.63 -20.35
N ILE A 51 5.54 2.74 -20.85
CA ILE A 51 4.12 2.87 -21.21
C ILE A 51 3.76 1.98 -22.40
N THR A 52 4.62 1.87 -23.42
CA THR A 52 4.36 1.04 -24.61
C THR A 52 4.53 -0.45 -24.35
N GLN A 53 5.41 -0.83 -23.41
CA GLN A 53 5.58 -2.23 -22.99
C GLN A 53 4.57 -2.66 -21.92
N LEU A 54 3.96 -1.71 -21.19
CA LEU A 54 2.98 -1.99 -20.13
C LEU A 54 1.86 -2.94 -20.61
N PRO A 55 1.16 -2.72 -21.74
CA PRO A 55 0.06 -3.57 -22.15
C PRO A 55 0.51 -4.99 -22.45
N LYS A 56 1.69 -5.14 -23.06
CA LYS A 56 2.27 -6.45 -23.37
C LYS A 56 2.65 -7.19 -22.09
N ASN A 57 3.36 -6.52 -21.18
CA ASN A 57 3.76 -7.11 -19.90
C ASN A 57 2.55 -7.47 -19.04
N VAL A 58 1.52 -6.61 -19.00
CA VAL A 58 0.26 -6.87 -18.31
C VAL A 58 -0.46 -8.05 -18.96
N ALA A 59 -0.55 -8.11 -20.30
CA ALA A 59 -1.19 -9.23 -20.99
C ALA A 59 -0.45 -10.56 -20.74
N GLU A 60 0.88 -10.56 -20.81
CA GLU A 60 1.69 -11.75 -20.53
C GLU A 60 1.56 -12.21 -19.07
N SER A 61 1.55 -11.27 -18.12
CA SER A 61 1.30 -11.54 -16.70
C SER A 61 -0.09 -12.11 -16.48
N LEU A 62 -1.13 -11.49 -17.05
CA LEU A 62 -2.51 -11.95 -16.96
C LEU A 62 -2.68 -13.34 -17.58
N VAL A 63 -2.01 -13.64 -18.71
CA VAL A 63 -2.06 -14.97 -19.32
C VAL A 63 -1.37 -16.01 -18.44
N GLN A 64 -0.27 -15.66 -17.77
CA GLN A 64 0.41 -16.56 -16.83
C GLN A 64 -0.44 -16.80 -15.58
N GLU A 65 -1.02 -15.75 -15.00
CA GLU A 65 -1.97 -15.85 -13.88
C GLU A 65 -3.22 -16.65 -14.27
N PHE A 66 -3.72 -16.47 -15.49
CA PHE A 66 -4.84 -17.24 -16.01
C PHE A 66 -4.50 -18.73 -16.11
N LYS A 67 -3.34 -19.08 -16.66
CA LYS A 67 -2.87 -20.48 -16.67
C LYS A 67 -2.78 -21.08 -15.27
N HIS A 68 -2.35 -20.27 -14.31
CA HIS A 68 -2.26 -20.64 -12.91
C HIS A 68 -3.64 -20.92 -12.28
N PHE A 69 -4.62 -20.09 -12.62
CA PHE A 69 -5.99 -20.17 -12.12
C PHE A 69 -6.68 -21.48 -12.48
N PHE A 70 -6.41 -22.00 -13.69
CA PHE A 70 -6.96 -23.27 -14.18
C PHE A 70 -6.09 -24.49 -13.85
N ASP A 71 -4.99 -24.32 -13.12
CA ASP A 71 -4.20 -25.46 -12.66
C ASP A 71 -4.97 -26.23 -11.58
N MET A 72 -5.32 -27.47 -11.92
CA MET A 72 -6.04 -28.43 -11.09
C MET A 72 -5.16 -29.61 -10.69
N GLY A 73 -3.83 -29.47 -10.82
CA GLY A 73 -2.85 -30.43 -10.35
C GLY A 73 -2.92 -30.65 -8.82
N PRO A 74 -2.14 -31.58 -8.27
CA PRO A 74 -2.15 -31.85 -6.83
C PRO A 74 -1.68 -30.63 -6.02
N VAL A 75 -2.11 -30.54 -4.75
CA VAL A 75 -1.50 -29.62 -3.77
C VAL A 75 -0.02 -29.97 -3.63
N PRO A 76 0.91 -29.00 -3.61
CA PRO A 76 2.34 -29.26 -3.43
C PRO A 76 2.63 -30.03 -2.14
N ASP A 77 3.58 -30.97 -2.19
CA ASP A 77 3.95 -31.83 -1.06
C ASP A 77 4.54 -31.05 0.13
N ASP A 78 5.15 -29.90 -0.17
CA ASP A 78 5.76 -28.98 0.78
C ASP A 78 4.81 -27.82 1.19
N PHE A 79 3.50 -27.99 1.00
CA PHE A 79 2.53 -26.97 1.41
C PHE A 79 2.50 -26.82 2.93
N ASP A 80 2.84 -25.63 3.41
CA ASP A 80 2.68 -25.25 4.81
C ASP A 80 1.22 -24.87 5.09
N TYR A 81 0.47 -25.77 5.71
CA TYR A 81 -0.93 -25.55 6.07
C TYR A 81 -1.12 -24.51 7.19
N SER A 82 -0.08 -24.21 7.98
CA SER A 82 -0.15 -23.20 9.05
C SER A 82 0.02 -21.77 8.53
N PHE A 83 0.55 -21.62 7.30
CA PHE A 83 0.89 -20.35 6.68
C PHE A 83 -0.24 -19.32 6.75
N LEU A 84 -1.46 -19.72 6.37
CA LEU A 84 -2.61 -18.80 6.35
C LEU A 84 -3.01 -18.33 7.75
N MET A 85 -2.96 -19.21 8.74
CA MET A 85 -3.32 -18.85 10.11
C MET A 85 -2.28 -17.92 10.73
N VAL A 86 -1.00 -18.22 10.51
CA VAL A 86 0.10 -17.37 10.99
C VAL A 86 0.04 -15.99 10.34
N ASN A 87 -0.19 -15.91 9.03
CA ASN A 87 -0.30 -14.61 8.36
C ASN A 87 -1.56 -13.86 8.78
N HIS A 88 -2.72 -14.52 8.89
CA HIS A 88 -3.93 -13.87 9.38
C HIS A 88 -3.75 -13.28 10.79
N PHE A 89 -3.03 -13.99 11.68
CA PHE A 89 -2.68 -13.46 13.00
C PHE A 89 -1.84 -12.18 12.91
N TRP A 90 -0.84 -12.15 12.03
CA TRP A 90 0.00 -10.95 11.85
C TRP A 90 -0.74 -9.81 11.17
N ASP A 91 -1.55 -10.09 10.14
CA ASP A 91 -2.42 -9.11 9.49
C ASP A 91 -3.35 -8.46 10.51
N TYR A 92 -3.97 -9.26 11.38
CA TYR A 92 -4.81 -8.78 12.48
C TYR A 92 -4.03 -7.85 13.41
N ILE A 93 -2.83 -8.24 13.89
CA ILE A 93 -2.03 -7.39 14.78
C ILE A 93 -1.62 -6.09 14.08
N ILE A 94 -1.21 -6.17 12.81
CA ILE A 94 -0.78 -5.01 12.02
C ILE A 94 -1.93 -4.03 11.84
N ILE A 95 -3.12 -4.49 11.46
CA ILE A 95 -4.29 -3.62 11.33
C ILE A 95 -4.70 -3.05 12.69
N ASN A 96 -4.71 -3.83 13.77
CA ASN A 96 -4.99 -3.26 15.10
C ASN A 96 -3.98 -2.19 15.52
N ALA A 97 -2.72 -2.30 15.11
CA ALA A 97 -1.74 -1.24 15.33
C ALA A 97 -2.12 0.06 14.60
N LYS A 98 -2.73 -0.02 13.41
CA LYS A 98 -3.34 1.14 12.73
C LYS A 98 -4.47 1.73 13.57
N CYS A 99 -5.42 0.90 14.01
CA CYS A 99 -6.56 1.34 14.83
C CYS A 99 -6.08 2.07 16.11
N TYR A 100 -5.07 1.52 16.81
CA TYR A 100 -4.47 2.17 17.97
C TYR A 100 -3.81 3.52 17.64
N GLY A 101 -3.26 3.65 16.43
CA GLY A 101 -2.76 4.92 15.91
C GLY A 101 -3.90 5.93 15.72
N GLU A 102 -5.02 5.49 15.16
CA GLU A 102 -6.22 6.34 15.01
C GLU A 102 -6.74 6.80 16.37
N ASP A 103 -6.94 5.88 17.31
CA ASP A 103 -7.34 6.18 18.69
C ASP A 103 -6.39 7.19 19.35
N PHE A 104 -5.08 6.99 19.18
CA PHE A 104 -4.07 7.91 19.69
C PHE A 104 -4.26 9.32 19.13
N ALA A 105 -4.53 9.46 17.83
CA ALA A 105 -4.76 10.76 17.20
C ALA A 105 -6.04 11.45 17.68
N SER A 106 -7.08 10.70 18.08
CA SER A 106 -8.30 11.24 18.69
C SER A 106 -8.09 11.72 20.13
N THR A 107 -7.03 11.26 20.82
CA THR A 107 -6.70 11.76 22.16
C THR A 107 -6.18 13.19 22.13
N TYR A 108 -6.39 13.94 23.22
CA TYR A 108 -5.85 15.29 23.36
C TYR A 108 -4.32 15.35 23.18
N ILE A 109 -3.60 14.41 23.81
CA ILE A 109 -2.13 14.36 23.76
C ILE A 109 -1.66 14.05 22.34
N GLY A 110 -2.24 13.04 21.69
CA GLY A 110 -1.88 12.68 20.32
C GLY A 110 -2.18 13.79 19.33
N HIS A 111 -3.34 14.45 19.45
CA HIS A 111 -3.68 15.61 18.63
C HIS A 111 -2.64 16.74 18.77
N VAL A 112 -2.22 17.10 19.99
CA VAL A 112 -1.21 18.14 20.22
C VAL A 112 0.14 17.77 19.62
N ILE A 113 0.58 16.51 19.78
CA ILE A 113 1.84 16.03 19.21
C ILE A 113 1.78 16.09 17.67
N LEU A 114 0.72 15.54 17.09
CA LEU A 114 0.55 15.47 15.64
C LEU A 114 0.41 16.86 15.03
N SER A 115 -0.37 17.77 15.62
CA SER A 115 -0.47 19.16 15.13
C SER A 115 0.84 19.93 15.17
N ARG A 116 1.74 19.63 16.12
CA ARG A 116 3.08 20.23 16.16
C ARG A 116 4.01 19.66 15.10
N MET A 117 3.88 18.38 14.78
CA MET A 117 4.66 17.71 13.73
C MET A 117 4.13 18.03 12.32
N ALA A 118 2.82 18.24 12.21
CA ALA A 118 2.06 18.45 10.99
C ALA A 118 1.59 19.91 10.84
N THR A 119 2.52 20.88 10.94
CA THR A 119 2.18 22.31 10.86
C THR A 119 1.51 22.71 9.55
N SER A 120 1.69 21.94 8.47
CA SER A 120 1.01 22.11 7.19
C SER A 120 0.29 20.82 6.80
N SER A 121 -1.05 20.86 6.74
CA SER A 121 -1.87 19.73 6.30
C SER A 121 -1.50 19.26 4.89
N MET A 122 -1.07 20.16 4.00
CA MET A 122 -0.64 19.81 2.64
C MET A 122 0.66 19.01 2.66
N LEU A 123 1.66 19.42 3.46
CA LEU A 123 2.94 18.70 3.56
C LEU A 123 2.74 17.35 4.24
N SER A 124 1.90 17.28 5.28
CA SER A 124 1.55 16.02 5.93
C SER A 124 0.81 15.08 5.00
N PHE A 125 -0.07 15.60 4.14
CA PHE A 125 -0.73 14.81 3.11
C PHE A 125 0.27 14.21 2.13
N ILE A 126 1.19 15.02 1.57
CA ILE A 126 2.24 14.55 0.64
C ILE A 126 3.14 13.53 1.33
N PHE A 127 3.53 13.79 2.57
CA PHE A 127 4.36 12.86 3.32
C PHE A 127 3.66 11.52 3.50
N LEU A 128 2.44 11.52 4.00
CA LEU A 128 1.70 10.31 4.35
C LEU A 128 1.30 9.49 3.11
N HIS A 129 0.77 10.14 2.06
CA HIS A 129 0.20 9.43 0.91
C HIS A 129 1.19 9.20 -0.24
N ILE A 130 2.38 9.81 -0.22
CA ILE A 130 3.35 9.68 -1.32
C ILE A 130 4.72 9.27 -0.78
N LEU A 131 5.31 10.05 0.13
CA LEU A 131 6.69 9.84 0.55
C LEU A 131 6.84 8.60 1.43
N LEU A 132 5.93 8.40 2.40
CA LEU A 132 6.00 7.32 3.37
C LEU A 132 5.82 5.93 2.71
N PRO A 133 4.80 5.68 1.86
CA PRO A 133 4.70 4.43 1.11
C PRO A 133 5.94 4.17 0.26
N LYS A 134 6.38 5.18 -0.51
CA LYS A 134 7.55 5.06 -1.39
C LYS A 134 8.83 4.75 -0.61
N LEU A 135 9.06 5.44 0.51
CA LEU A 135 10.21 5.20 1.38
C LEU A 135 10.17 3.77 1.92
N THR A 136 9.01 3.32 2.37
CA THR A 136 8.84 1.98 2.94
C THR A 136 9.12 0.89 1.92
N PHE A 137 8.59 1.00 0.69
CA PHE A 137 8.90 0.06 -0.39
C PHE A 137 10.38 0.05 -0.75
N LEU A 138 11.01 1.23 -0.85
CA LEU A 138 12.44 1.34 -1.14
C LEU A 138 13.29 0.72 -0.03
N LEU A 139 12.93 0.92 1.24
CA LEU A 139 13.61 0.31 2.37
C LEU A 139 13.44 -1.22 2.35
N HIS A 140 12.22 -1.71 2.11
CA HIS A 140 11.95 -3.14 2.01
C HIS A 140 12.79 -3.79 0.90
N GLN A 141 12.87 -3.16 -0.28
CA GLN A 141 13.63 -3.66 -1.44
C GLN A 141 15.16 -3.61 -1.23
N LYS A 142 15.68 -2.53 -0.64
CA LYS A 142 17.14 -2.37 -0.46
C LYS A 142 17.71 -3.21 0.67
N THR A 143 16.90 -3.55 1.66
CA THR A 143 17.36 -4.31 2.83
C THR A 143 17.32 -5.79 2.50
N SER A 144 18.41 -6.53 2.76
CA SER A 144 18.44 -7.97 2.54
C SER A 144 17.66 -8.73 3.62
N MET A 145 17.18 -9.93 3.31
CA MET A 145 16.55 -10.82 4.29
C MET A 145 17.53 -11.44 5.30
N GLN A 146 18.83 -11.43 5.00
CA GLN A 146 19.87 -11.93 5.90
C GLN A 146 20.22 -10.91 6.98
N THR A 147 20.08 -9.61 6.66
CA THR A 147 20.37 -8.52 7.60
C THR A 147 19.15 -8.14 8.43
N PHE A 148 17.95 -8.23 7.84
CA PHE A 148 16.70 -7.85 8.48
C PHE A 148 15.64 -8.90 8.14
N GLY A 149 15.39 -9.79 9.09
CA GLY A 149 14.55 -10.96 8.94
C GLY A 149 13.05 -10.62 8.94
N LEU A 150 12.24 -11.67 8.88
CA LEU A 150 10.78 -11.53 8.84
C LEU A 150 10.22 -10.89 10.12
N SER A 151 10.77 -11.24 11.29
CA SER A 151 10.33 -10.71 12.57
C SER A 151 10.58 -9.21 12.71
N GLU A 152 11.76 -8.75 12.33
CA GLU A 152 12.12 -7.33 12.38
C GLU A 152 11.29 -6.52 11.37
N ARG A 153 11.02 -7.10 10.18
CA ARG A 153 10.12 -6.46 9.18
C ARG A 153 8.68 -6.38 9.66
N ARG A 154 8.16 -7.42 10.33
CA ARG A 154 6.85 -7.39 10.99
C ARG A 154 6.79 -6.30 12.05
N PHE A 155 7.84 -6.13 12.85
CA PHE A 155 7.93 -5.04 13.81
C PHE A 155 7.94 -3.66 13.14
N CYS A 156 8.68 -3.48 12.04
CA CYS A 156 8.62 -2.26 11.26
C CYS A 156 7.23 -2.02 10.64
N ALA A 157 6.56 -3.06 10.14
CA ALA A 157 5.21 -2.97 9.61
C ALA A 157 4.21 -2.52 10.70
N LEU A 158 4.37 -3.00 11.94
CA LEU A 158 3.57 -2.55 13.08
C LEU A 158 3.76 -1.06 13.38
N ILE A 159 5.01 -0.60 13.46
CA ILE A 159 5.31 0.82 13.70
C ILE A 159 4.76 1.67 12.55
N LEU A 160 4.98 1.24 11.31
CA LEU A 160 4.46 1.91 10.12
C LEU A 160 2.93 2.01 10.18
N SER A 161 2.26 0.91 10.51
CA SER A 161 0.81 0.83 10.62
C SER A 161 0.26 1.83 11.62
N PHE A 162 0.87 1.91 12.80
CA PHE A 162 0.54 2.92 13.82
C PHE A 162 0.73 4.36 13.32
N ILE A 163 1.86 4.66 12.67
CA ILE A 163 2.14 5.99 12.11
C ILE A 163 1.11 6.35 11.03
N ILE A 164 0.76 5.37 10.18
CA ILE A 164 -0.25 5.54 9.14
C ILE A 164 -1.59 5.88 9.78
N GLY A 165 -2.08 5.06 10.71
CA GLY A 165 -3.37 5.31 11.38
C GLY A 165 -3.42 6.65 12.10
N ALA A 166 -2.38 6.99 12.87
CA ALA A 166 -2.31 8.28 13.55
C ALA A 166 -2.31 9.46 12.56
N GLY A 167 -1.54 9.34 11.47
CA GLY A 167 -1.46 10.36 10.43
C GLY A 167 -2.75 10.52 9.63
N THR A 168 -3.39 9.41 9.22
CA THR A 168 -4.61 9.44 8.41
C THR A 168 -5.76 10.01 9.22
N HIS A 169 -5.96 9.50 10.43
CA HIS A 169 -7.01 9.99 11.31
C HIS A 169 -6.83 11.49 11.60
N HIS A 170 -5.59 11.94 11.88
CA HIS A 170 -5.31 13.36 12.09
C HIS A 170 -5.63 14.24 10.88
N LEU A 171 -5.28 13.80 9.66
CA LEU A 171 -5.59 14.52 8.43
C LEU A 171 -7.11 14.59 8.17
N TYR A 172 -7.83 13.55 8.57
CA TYR A 172 -9.27 13.41 8.31
C TYR A 172 -10.15 13.72 9.51
N LEU A 173 -9.64 14.34 10.58
CA LEU A 173 -10.43 14.68 11.78
C LEU A 173 -11.74 15.42 11.46
N LYS A 174 -11.69 16.32 10.47
CA LYS A 174 -12.84 17.12 10.02
C LYS A 174 -13.70 16.43 8.98
N TRP A 175 -13.35 15.24 8.54
CA TRP A 175 -14.12 14.47 7.58
C TRP A 175 -14.90 13.38 8.32
N GLN A 176 -16.20 13.39 8.12
CA GLN A 176 -17.08 12.33 8.57
C GLN A 176 -17.25 11.33 7.44
N GLN A 177 -16.81 10.09 7.67
CA GLN A 177 -17.04 9.01 6.72
C GLN A 177 -18.53 8.65 6.67
N PRO A 178 -19.03 8.19 5.51
CA PRO A 178 -20.40 7.71 5.40
C PRO A 178 -20.58 6.48 6.29
N ILE A 179 -21.81 6.26 6.76
CA ILE A 179 -22.16 4.96 7.35
C ILE A 179 -22.29 3.97 6.20
N LEU A 180 -21.26 3.16 5.98
CA LEU A 180 -21.29 2.08 5.00
C LEU A 180 -22.14 0.91 5.55
N PRO A 181 -22.86 0.17 4.67
CA PRO A 181 -23.47 -1.07 5.10
C PRO A 181 -22.38 -2.02 5.61
N PRO A 182 -22.66 -2.88 6.59
CA PRO A 182 -21.66 -3.81 7.10
C PRO A 182 -21.20 -4.76 5.99
N PRO A 183 -19.90 -5.10 5.92
CA PRO A 183 -19.41 -6.09 4.97
C PRO A 183 -20.09 -7.45 5.18
N PRO A 184 -20.16 -8.30 4.13
CA PRO A 184 -20.54 -9.68 4.34
C PRO A 184 -19.60 -10.32 5.36
N TYR A 185 -20.13 -11.14 6.27
CA TYR A 185 -19.33 -11.86 7.28
C TYR A 185 -18.57 -13.04 6.65
N TYR A 186 -17.73 -12.74 5.66
CA TYR A 186 -16.88 -13.68 4.97
C TYR A 186 -15.55 -13.77 5.71
N SER A 187 -15.53 -14.58 6.77
CA SER A 187 -14.44 -14.62 7.73
C SER A 187 -13.18 -15.31 7.18
N GLN A 188 -12.09 -14.56 7.08
CA GLN A 188 -10.76 -15.11 6.76
C GLN A 188 -10.23 -16.06 7.82
N ALA A 189 -10.54 -15.81 9.09
CA ALA A 189 -10.18 -16.70 10.19
C ALA A 189 -10.75 -18.12 9.97
N VAL A 190 -11.98 -18.22 9.46
CA VAL A 190 -12.59 -19.50 9.12
C VAL A 190 -11.84 -20.18 7.99
N ILE A 191 -11.46 -19.44 6.95
CA ILE A 191 -10.67 -19.99 5.84
C ILE A 191 -9.34 -20.53 6.34
N ALA A 192 -8.61 -19.73 7.11
CA ALA A 192 -7.32 -20.11 7.69
C ALA A 192 -7.46 -21.36 8.57
N PHE A 193 -8.48 -21.40 9.44
CA PHE A 193 -8.75 -22.54 10.31
C PHE A 193 -9.04 -23.83 9.53
N ILE A 194 -9.88 -23.75 8.49
CA ILE A 194 -10.23 -24.91 7.67
C ILE A 194 -8.99 -25.40 6.89
N VAL A 195 -8.17 -24.47 6.37
CA VAL A 195 -6.91 -24.83 5.70
C VAL A 195 -5.93 -25.49 6.66
N GLU A 196 -5.79 -25.01 7.89
CA GLU A 196 -4.84 -25.59 8.85
C GLU A 196 -5.30 -26.96 9.38
N PHE A 197 -6.58 -27.13 9.74
CA PHE A 197 -7.03 -28.31 10.48
C PHE A 197 -7.79 -29.35 9.65
N ILE A 198 -8.43 -28.96 8.55
CA ILE A 198 -9.24 -29.87 7.72
C ILE A 198 -8.50 -30.25 6.45
N CYS A 199 -7.93 -29.29 5.73
CA CYS A 199 -7.27 -29.56 4.45
C CYS A 199 -6.11 -30.57 4.50
N PRO A 200 -5.33 -30.73 5.59
CA PRO A 200 -4.32 -31.80 5.66
C PRO A 200 -4.94 -33.21 5.58
N LYS A 201 -6.16 -33.39 6.10
CA LYS A 201 -6.88 -34.68 6.09
C LYS A 201 -7.43 -35.05 4.72
N VAL A 202 -7.52 -34.07 3.83
CA VAL A 202 -8.08 -34.21 2.48
C VAL A 202 -6.99 -34.63 1.48
N GLY A 203 -5.72 -34.56 1.88
CA GLY A 203 -4.55 -34.93 1.09
C GLY A 203 -4.29 -33.96 -0.07
N GLN A 204 -3.63 -34.47 -1.12
CA GLN A 204 -3.23 -33.68 -2.29
C GLN A 204 -4.38 -33.28 -3.23
N ASN A 205 -5.64 -33.56 -2.88
CA ASN A 205 -6.78 -33.24 -3.74
C ASN A 205 -7.09 -31.74 -3.73
N ARG A 206 -6.51 -31.01 -4.69
CA ARG A 206 -6.65 -29.55 -4.84
C ARG A 206 -8.09 -29.07 -4.93
N ARG A 207 -8.98 -29.81 -5.61
CA ARG A 207 -10.40 -29.43 -5.69
C ARG A 207 -11.04 -29.40 -4.32
N LYS A 208 -10.80 -30.44 -3.51
CA LYS A 208 -11.32 -30.52 -2.16
C LYS A 208 -10.65 -29.48 -1.24
N PHE A 209 -9.33 -29.26 -1.39
CA PHE A 209 -8.59 -28.22 -0.67
C PHE A 209 -9.20 -26.82 -0.89
N LEU A 210 -9.59 -26.48 -2.13
CA LEU A 210 -10.22 -25.19 -2.43
C LEU A 210 -11.68 -25.15 -1.95
N PHE A 211 -12.41 -26.25 -2.13
CA PHE A 211 -13.84 -26.32 -1.82
C PHE A 211 -14.14 -26.18 -0.33
N TYR A 212 -13.41 -26.88 0.56
CA TYR A 212 -13.75 -26.90 1.99
C TYR A 212 -13.67 -25.53 2.67
N PRO A 213 -12.59 -24.74 2.53
CA PRO A 213 -12.50 -23.41 3.14
C PRO A 213 -13.55 -22.45 2.57
N ILE A 214 -13.69 -22.42 1.25
CA ILE A 214 -14.63 -21.52 0.56
C ILE A 214 -16.06 -21.83 0.97
N CYS A 215 -16.48 -23.10 0.92
CA CYS A 215 -17.84 -23.47 1.29
C CYS A 215 -18.11 -23.24 2.78
N SER A 216 -17.15 -23.52 3.67
CA SER A 216 -17.33 -23.29 5.10
C SER A 216 -17.52 -21.81 5.42
N ALA A 217 -16.66 -20.94 4.87
CA ALA A 217 -16.77 -19.49 5.04
C ALA A 217 -18.06 -18.94 4.41
N THR A 218 -18.45 -19.45 3.24
CA THR A 218 -19.69 -19.04 2.56
C THR A 218 -20.93 -19.43 3.36
N LEU A 219 -20.98 -20.67 3.87
CA LEU A 219 -22.09 -21.15 4.69
C LEU A 219 -22.24 -20.33 5.97
N LEU A 220 -21.13 -20.03 6.65
CA LEU A 220 -21.14 -19.17 7.82
C LEU A 220 -21.59 -17.75 7.48
N CYS A 221 -21.08 -17.17 6.39
CA CYS A 221 -21.46 -15.84 5.91
C CYS A 221 -22.96 -15.75 5.64
N ILE A 222 -23.54 -16.74 4.94
CA ILE A 222 -24.98 -16.78 4.64
C ILE A 222 -25.79 -16.97 5.94
N ALA A 223 -25.38 -17.91 6.80
CA ALA A 223 -26.07 -18.14 8.07
C ALA A 223 -26.09 -16.87 8.92
N TYR A 224 -24.95 -16.19 9.04
CA TYR A 224 -24.83 -14.92 9.76
C TYR A 224 -25.76 -13.86 9.18
N GLY A 225 -25.74 -13.64 7.86
CA GLY A 225 -26.61 -12.67 7.20
C GLY A 225 -28.10 -12.94 7.46
N LEU A 226 -28.51 -14.22 7.45
CA LEU A 226 -29.90 -14.62 7.74
C LEU A 226 -30.27 -14.40 9.21
N PHE A 227 -29.40 -14.79 10.15
CA PHE A 227 -29.66 -14.64 11.59
C PHE A 227 -29.81 -13.18 12.02
N TYR A 228 -28.98 -12.29 11.45
CA TYR A 228 -29.00 -10.86 11.77
C TYR A 228 -29.90 -10.03 10.86
N GLN A 229 -30.68 -10.66 9.97
CA GLN A 229 -31.58 -9.98 9.02
C GLN A 229 -30.87 -8.97 8.10
N GLN A 230 -29.60 -9.24 7.77
CA GLN A 230 -28.75 -8.42 6.89
C GLN A 230 -28.64 -9.00 5.47
N PHE A 231 -29.31 -10.12 5.20
CA PHE A 231 -29.22 -10.84 3.94
C PHE A 231 -30.05 -10.18 2.83
N ASP A 232 -29.50 -9.13 2.23
CA ASP A 232 -30.05 -8.46 1.05
C ASP A 232 -29.26 -8.79 -0.24
N PHE A 233 -29.64 -8.17 -1.34
CA PHE A 233 -28.96 -8.36 -2.63
C PHE A 233 -27.49 -7.92 -2.59
N ILE A 234 -27.18 -6.84 -1.87
CA ILE A 234 -25.82 -6.30 -1.77
C ILE A 234 -24.93 -7.24 -0.97
N TYR A 235 -25.45 -7.80 0.12
CA TYR A 235 -24.79 -8.81 0.94
C TYR A 235 -24.49 -10.07 0.13
N LEU A 236 -25.47 -10.57 -0.63
CA LEU A 236 -25.29 -11.74 -1.50
C LEU A 236 -24.24 -11.48 -2.60
N PHE A 237 -24.35 -10.34 -3.29
CA PHE A 237 -23.41 -9.95 -4.34
C PHE A 237 -21.98 -9.85 -3.78
N SER A 238 -21.81 -9.16 -2.65
CA SER A 238 -20.51 -9.01 -1.99
C SER A 238 -19.95 -10.35 -1.52
N THR A 239 -20.80 -11.27 -1.06
CA THR A 239 -20.39 -12.65 -0.72
C THR A 239 -19.87 -13.40 -1.93
N ILE A 240 -20.53 -13.31 -3.09
CA ILE A 240 -20.10 -13.97 -4.33
C ILE A 240 -18.75 -13.40 -4.79
N VAL A 241 -18.57 -12.09 -4.71
CA VAL A 241 -17.31 -11.42 -5.03
C VAL A 241 -16.19 -11.89 -4.09
N ALA A 242 -16.44 -11.95 -2.78
CA ALA A 242 -15.48 -12.46 -1.78
C ALA A 242 -15.09 -13.92 -2.03
N VAL A 243 -16.05 -14.76 -2.43
CA VAL A 243 -15.79 -16.15 -2.86
C VAL A 243 -14.85 -16.20 -4.05
N GLY A 244 -15.07 -15.34 -5.05
CA GLY A 244 -14.21 -15.24 -6.24
C GLY A 244 -12.78 -14.83 -5.90
N PHE A 245 -12.61 -13.80 -5.07
CA PHE A 245 -11.29 -13.38 -4.60
C PHE A 245 -10.59 -14.47 -3.79
N THR A 246 -11.31 -15.11 -2.88
CA THR A 246 -10.76 -16.20 -2.05
C THR A 246 -10.32 -17.39 -2.88
N PHE A 247 -11.11 -17.78 -3.88
CA PHE A 247 -10.73 -18.84 -4.81
C PHE A 247 -9.44 -18.47 -5.55
N THR A 248 -9.34 -17.23 -6.04
CA THR A 248 -8.16 -16.72 -6.74
C THR A 248 -6.92 -16.73 -5.85
N ASN A 249 -7.05 -16.23 -4.62
CA ASN A 249 -5.94 -16.13 -3.67
C ASN A 249 -5.48 -17.53 -3.22
N LEU A 250 -6.40 -18.43 -2.86
CA LEU A 250 -6.06 -19.82 -2.52
C LEU A 250 -5.43 -20.55 -3.71
N GLN A 251 -5.91 -20.31 -4.94
CA GLN A 251 -5.26 -20.86 -6.12
C GLN A 251 -3.84 -20.31 -6.27
N GLY A 252 -3.63 -19.00 -6.11
CA GLY A 252 -2.31 -18.37 -6.16
C GLY A 252 -1.32 -18.95 -5.14
N LEU A 253 -1.78 -19.25 -3.92
CA LEU A 253 -0.96 -19.86 -2.85
C LEU A 253 -0.46 -21.27 -3.18
N LEU A 254 -1.24 -22.01 -3.96
CA LEU A 254 -0.89 -23.35 -4.43
C LEU A 254 0.12 -23.31 -5.59
N GLY A 255 0.42 -22.12 -6.10
CA GLY A 255 1.35 -21.95 -7.19
C GLY A 255 2.81 -22.16 -6.88
N LYS A 256 3.52 -22.71 -7.85
CA LYS A 256 4.98 -22.84 -7.79
C LYS A 256 5.61 -21.45 -7.85
N GLY A 257 5.97 -20.91 -6.68
CA GLY A 257 7.00 -19.87 -6.55
C GLY A 257 6.56 -18.43 -6.26
N CYS A 258 5.27 -18.07 -6.23
CA CYS A 258 4.91 -16.65 -6.08
C CYS A 258 4.71 -16.15 -4.64
N TYR A 259 4.16 -16.94 -3.70
CA TYR A 259 3.61 -16.36 -2.45
C TYR A 259 4.19 -16.90 -1.13
N ARG A 260 5.20 -17.77 -1.15
CA ARG A 260 5.72 -18.41 0.08
C ARG A 260 7.08 -17.94 0.56
N SER A 261 7.68 -16.92 -0.06
CA SER A 261 8.95 -16.40 0.44
C SER A 261 8.71 -15.47 1.63
N ASN A 262 9.59 -15.50 2.63
CA ASN A 262 9.58 -14.52 3.72
C ASN A 262 9.60 -13.07 3.19
N TYR A 263 10.14 -12.86 1.98
CA TYR A 263 10.15 -11.56 1.30
C TYR A 263 8.77 -11.12 0.85
N ALA A 264 8.04 -12.01 0.18
CA ALA A 264 6.64 -11.77 -0.20
C ALA A 264 5.77 -11.51 1.05
N ILE A 265 5.86 -12.36 2.06
CA ILE A 265 5.10 -12.20 3.32
C ILE A 265 5.37 -10.83 3.97
N ALA A 266 6.65 -10.44 4.07
CA ALA A 266 7.00 -9.16 4.65
C ALA A 266 6.56 -7.97 3.78
N ASN A 267 6.50 -8.14 2.47
CA ASN A 267 5.96 -7.12 1.57
C ASN A 267 4.45 -6.97 1.80
N ASP A 268 3.71 -8.06 1.91
CA ASP A 268 2.26 -8.08 2.13
C ASP A 268 1.89 -7.41 3.46
N HIS A 269 2.60 -7.73 4.55
CA HIS A 269 2.44 -7.04 5.84
C HIS A 269 2.70 -5.53 5.78
N ILE A 270 3.59 -5.09 4.89
CA ILE A 270 3.90 -3.67 4.70
C ILE A 270 2.85 -2.97 3.82
N THR A 271 2.35 -3.65 2.79
CA THR A 271 1.35 -3.10 1.87
C THR A 271 -0.02 -3.02 2.52
N LEU A 272 -0.33 -3.91 3.46
CA LEU A 272 -1.61 -3.97 4.15
C LEU A 272 -2.06 -2.61 4.75
N PRO A 273 -1.30 -1.94 5.65
CA PRO A 273 -1.71 -0.65 6.19
C PRO A 273 -1.70 0.47 5.14
N ILE A 274 -0.87 0.37 4.11
CA ILE A 274 -0.84 1.33 2.98
C ILE A 274 -2.13 1.21 2.15
N ASN A 275 -2.58 -0.01 1.87
CA ASN A 275 -3.81 -0.27 1.14
C ASN A 275 -5.02 0.22 1.93
N SER A 276 -5.08 -0.03 3.25
CA SER A 276 -6.12 0.56 4.10
C SER A 276 -6.08 2.08 4.03
N MET A 277 -4.93 2.73 4.21
CA MET A 277 -4.83 4.19 4.07
C MET A 277 -5.42 4.72 2.75
N TYR A 278 -5.12 4.07 1.62
CA TYR A 278 -5.68 4.49 0.34
C TYR A 278 -7.17 4.21 0.21
N ASN A 279 -7.66 3.09 0.77
CA ASN A 279 -9.09 2.80 0.85
C ASN A 279 -9.80 3.90 1.67
N GLN A 280 -9.29 4.21 2.86
CA GLN A 280 -9.75 5.32 3.72
C GLN A 280 -9.84 6.63 2.95
N PHE A 281 -8.77 6.97 2.21
CA PHE A 281 -8.70 8.19 1.42
C PHE A 281 -9.74 8.22 0.29
N ILE A 282 -9.86 7.14 -0.48
CA ILE A 282 -10.83 7.03 -1.59
C ILE A 282 -12.26 7.12 -1.04
N CYS A 283 -12.58 6.39 0.02
CA CYS A 283 -13.89 6.44 0.68
C CYS A 283 -14.20 7.85 1.19
N THR A 284 -13.21 8.52 1.80
CA THR A 284 -13.35 9.89 2.29
C THR A 284 -13.61 10.89 1.16
N ILE A 285 -12.94 10.77 0.02
CA ILE A 285 -13.19 11.65 -1.15
C ILE A 285 -14.57 11.41 -1.75
N LEU A 286 -14.93 10.14 -1.97
CA LEU A 286 -16.13 9.80 -2.72
C LEU A 286 -17.41 10.03 -1.90
N PHE A 287 -17.35 9.84 -0.59
CA PHE A 287 -18.53 9.74 0.26
C PHE A 287 -18.43 10.54 1.56
N GLY A 288 -17.26 11.09 1.89
CA GLY A 288 -17.05 11.82 3.12
C GLY A 288 -17.78 13.16 3.14
N THR A 289 -18.21 13.57 4.33
CA THR A 289 -18.85 14.86 4.58
C THR A 289 -17.91 15.72 5.43
N TYR A 290 -17.59 16.94 4.99
CA TYR A 290 -16.73 17.83 5.74
C TYR A 290 -17.50 18.54 6.87
N VAL A 291 -17.01 18.42 8.11
CA VAL A 291 -17.59 18.99 9.33
C VAL A 291 -16.56 19.95 9.96
N PRO A 292 -16.70 21.28 9.76
CA PRO A 292 -15.66 22.25 10.09
C PRO A 292 -15.33 22.39 11.59
N ASP A 293 -16.34 22.23 12.45
CA ASP A 293 -16.28 22.49 13.90
C ASP A 293 -16.24 21.21 14.74
N ARG A 294 -15.95 20.06 14.13
CA ARG A 294 -15.84 18.78 14.82
C ARG A 294 -14.67 18.80 15.82
N ALA A 295 -14.95 18.47 17.07
CA ALA A 295 -13.90 18.33 18.07
C ALA A 295 -13.12 17.01 17.85
N PRO A 296 -11.81 16.94 18.19
CA PRO A 296 -11.00 15.75 17.92
C PRO A 296 -11.53 14.45 18.53
N HIS A 297 -12.18 14.54 19.70
CA HIS A 297 -12.76 13.38 20.41
C HIS A 297 -14.14 12.96 19.87
N GLU A 298 -14.74 13.76 18.99
CA GLU A 298 -16.00 13.43 18.30
C GLU A 298 -15.76 12.68 16.98
N ALA A 299 -14.51 12.66 16.50
CA ALA A 299 -14.11 11.84 15.36
C ALA A 299 -13.99 10.38 15.82
N ILE A 300 -14.91 9.53 15.38
CA ILE A 300 -14.90 8.10 15.67
C ILE A 300 -14.00 7.40 14.63
N PRO A 301 -12.98 6.62 15.05
CA PRO A 301 -12.20 5.76 14.16
C PRO A 301 -13.09 4.76 13.42
N ASP A 302 -12.90 4.57 12.12
CA ASP A 302 -13.76 3.69 11.32
C ASP A 302 -13.18 2.27 11.22
N ALA A 303 -13.57 1.44 12.19
CA ALA A 303 -13.16 0.04 12.24
C ALA A 303 -13.74 -0.85 11.12
N LEU A 304 -14.77 -0.38 10.38
CA LEU A 304 -15.40 -1.17 9.32
C LEU A 304 -14.55 -1.20 8.04
N GLU A 305 -13.90 -0.10 7.67
CA GLU A 305 -13.01 -0.03 6.51
C GLU A 305 -11.81 -0.98 6.63
N GLU A 306 -11.33 -1.15 7.86
CA GLU A 306 -10.23 -2.05 8.18
C GLU A 306 -10.63 -3.52 8.01
N GLN A 307 -11.91 -3.85 8.26
CA GLN A 307 -12.47 -5.17 7.94
C GLN A 307 -12.56 -5.40 6.43
N TYR A 308 -12.95 -4.39 5.64
CA TYR A 308 -12.94 -4.48 4.17
C TYR A 308 -11.54 -4.70 3.61
N THR A 309 -10.54 -4.01 4.16
CA THR A 309 -9.15 -4.15 3.71
C THR A 309 -8.61 -5.55 4.00
N MET A 310 -8.93 -6.11 5.18
CA MET A 310 -8.59 -7.51 5.48
C MET A 310 -9.26 -8.46 4.49
N ILE A 311 -10.57 -8.33 4.20
CA ILE A 311 -11.29 -9.22 3.26
C ILE A 311 -10.65 -9.28 1.87
N THR A 312 -10.06 -8.18 1.40
CA THR A 312 -9.40 -8.10 0.08
C THR A 312 -7.97 -8.62 0.03
N HIS A 313 -7.34 -8.83 1.19
CA HIS A 313 -5.95 -9.28 1.34
C HIS A 313 -5.89 -10.81 1.47
#